data_AF-A0A355FNZ6-F1
#
_entry.id   AF-A0A355FNZ6-F1
#
_cell.length_a   1.000
_cell.length_b   1.000
_cell.length_c   1.000
_cell.angle_alpha   90.00
_cell.angle_beta   90.00
_cell.angle_gamma   90.00
#
_symmetry.space_group_name_H-M   'P 1'
#
loop_
_entity.id
_entity.type
_entity.pdbx_description
1 polymer ?
#
loop_
_entity_poly.entity_id
_entity_poly.type
_entity_poly.pdbx_seq_one_letter_code
_entity_poly.pdbx_strand_id
1 'polypeptide(L)'
;MIEKRKREELYNKFRQGAVPSGADFADLIRSQLNLLDDGIDISENPDDPIGLRAHGMKENLLDFSDQENRRRWTISGRCEDESKEGLNVKADENSKLYIERESGNLGLSTDQPTAKLHIIQTSATNALRIDDEGNDRTPLIVTSDGQVGIGLDSP
;
A
#
# COMPACT_ATOMS: atom_id res chain seq x y z
N MET A 1 -16.74 6.19 18.84
CA MET A 1 -16.77 5.16 17.77
C MET A 1 -18.06 5.34 17.00
N ILE A 2 -18.00 5.50 15.69
CA ILE A 2 -19.19 5.60 14.83
C ILE A 2 -19.58 4.17 14.44
N GLU A 3 -20.80 3.77 14.78
CA GLU A 3 -21.31 2.42 14.52
C GLU A 3 -21.71 2.32 13.04
N LYS A 4 -20.88 1.65 12.23
CA LYS A 4 -21.18 1.37 10.82
C LYS A 4 -22.19 0.22 10.73
N ARG A 5 -23.30 0.45 10.04
CA ARG A 5 -24.37 -0.56 9.86
C ARG A 5 -24.27 -1.26 8.52
N LYS A 6 -24.68 -2.53 8.48
CA LYS A 6 -24.68 -3.32 7.25
C LYS A 6 -25.69 -2.74 6.25
N ARG A 7 -25.34 -2.77 4.96
CA ARG A 7 -26.20 -2.29 3.87
C ARG A 7 -27.59 -2.93 3.87
N GLU A 8 -27.67 -4.22 4.21
CA GLU A 8 -28.95 -4.95 4.31
C GLU A 8 -29.88 -4.37 5.39
N GLU A 9 -29.33 -4.04 6.56
CA GLU A 9 -30.11 -3.43 7.65
C GLU A 9 -30.57 -2.01 7.30
N LEU A 10 -29.77 -1.28 6.52
CA LEU A 10 -30.17 0.03 5.99
C LEU A 10 -31.28 -0.14 4.95
N TYR A 11 -31.14 -1.08 4.02
CA TYR A 11 -32.15 -1.33 2.99
C TYR A 11 -33.54 -1.58 3.59
N ASN A 12 -33.62 -2.40 4.65
CA ASN A 12 -34.88 -2.69 5.33
C ASN A 12 -35.58 -1.45 5.92
N LYS A 13 -34.83 -0.40 6.26
CA LYS A 13 -35.36 0.86 6.80
C LYS A 13 -35.91 1.82 5.73
N PHE A 14 -35.57 1.61 4.45
CA PHE A 14 -35.97 2.47 3.32
C PHE A 14 -36.87 1.76 2.30
N ARG A 15 -37.52 0.65 2.67
CA ARG A 15 -38.49 -0.04 1.80
C ARG A 15 -39.74 0.81 1.58
N GLN A 16 -40.47 0.54 0.50
CA GLN A 16 -41.72 1.23 0.18
C GLN A 16 -42.70 1.16 1.36
N GLY A 17 -43.21 2.32 1.79
CA GLY A 17 -44.11 2.45 2.95
C GLY A 17 -43.41 2.54 4.31
N ALA A 18 -42.09 2.38 4.38
CA ALA A 18 -41.33 2.67 5.59
C ALA A 18 -41.23 4.19 5.82
N VAL A 19 -41.13 4.60 7.09
CA VAL A 19 -40.89 5.99 7.50
C VAL A 19 -39.53 6.04 8.19
N PRO A 20 -38.44 6.31 7.46
CA PRO A 20 -37.11 6.42 8.04
C PRO A 20 -37.00 7.64 8.95
N SER A 21 -36.29 7.51 10.06
CA SER A 21 -35.96 8.62 10.95
C SER A 21 -34.76 9.42 10.43
N GLY A 22 -34.54 10.62 10.99
CA GLY A 22 -33.35 11.41 10.69
C GLY A 22 -32.04 10.68 11.01
N ALA A 23 -32.03 9.81 12.03
CA ALA A 23 -30.87 8.96 12.34
C ALA A 23 -30.62 7.92 11.23
N ASP A 24 -31.68 7.38 10.63
CA ASP A 24 -31.54 6.41 9.53
C ASP A 24 -30.97 7.08 8.27
N PHE A 25 -31.35 8.32 8.00
CA PHE A 25 -30.73 9.12 6.94
C PHE A 25 -29.26 9.43 7.23
N ALA A 26 -28.92 9.77 8.47
CA ALA A 26 -27.53 9.98 8.87
C ALA A 26 -26.68 8.70 8.69
N ASP A 27 -27.22 7.54 9.07
CA ASP A 27 -26.56 6.25 8.85
C ASP A 27 -26.37 5.97 7.35
N LEU A 28 -27.39 6.24 6.53
CA LEU A 28 -27.32 6.06 5.08
C LEU A 28 -26.22 6.93 4.45
N ILE A 29 -26.17 8.22 4.79
CA ILE A 29 -25.14 9.15 4.27
C ILE A 29 -23.75 8.68 4.68
N ARG A 30 -23.55 8.30 5.94
CA ARG A 30 -22.25 7.82 6.45
C ARG A 30 -21.82 6.45 5.93
N SER A 31 -22.75 5.67 5.39
CA SER A 31 -22.47 4.35 4.82
C SER A 31 -22.08 4.40 3.34
N GLN A 32 -22.31 5.53 2.67
CA GLN A 32 -21.97 5.74 1.27
C GLN A 32 -20.54 6.24 1.13
N LEU A 33 -19.97 6.05 -0.07
CA LEU A 33 -18.70 6.67 -0.44
C LEU A 33 -18.95 8.13 -0.85
N ASN A 34 -18.20 9.04 -0.26
CA ASN A 34 -18.21 10.48 -0.53
C ASN A 34 -16.96 10.86 -1.31
N LEU A 35 -17.14 11.41 -2.52
CA LEU A 35 -16.04 11.78 -3.41
C LEU A 35 -15.10 12.84 -2.79
N LEU A 36 -15.64 13.79 -2.02
CA LEU A 36 -14.83 14.86 -1.43
C LEU A 36 -14.09 14.41 -0.17
N ASP A 37 -14.71 13.51 0.60
CA ASP A 37 -14.23 13.15 1.93
C ASP A 37 -13.43 11.84 1.97
N ASP A 38 -13.72 10.88 1.08
CA ASP A 38 -13.15 9.52 1.11
C ASP A 38 -11.94 9.34 0.16
N GLY A 39 -11.44 10.43 -0.42
CA GLY A 39 -10.21 10.41 -1.21
C GLY A 39 -10.33 9.71 -2.56
N ILE A 40 -11.54 9.55 -3.09
CA ILE A 40 -11.75 9.11 -4.49
C ILE A 40 -11.86 10.37 -5.35
N ASP A 41 -11.14 10.41 -6.47
CA ASP A 41 -11.21 11.52 -7.42
C ASP A 41 -11.77 11.02 -8.76
N ILE A 42 -12.74 11.73 -9.30
CA ILE A 42 -13.33 11.44 -10.61
C ILE A 42 -13.23 12.73 -11.41
N SER A 43 -12.42 12.70 -12.46
CA SER A 43 -12.26 13.83 -13.36
C SER A 43 -13.54 14.10 -14.16
N GLU A 44 -13.74 15.37 -14.53
CA GLU A 44 -14.77 15.76 -15.50
C GLU A 44 -14.41 15.34 -16.92
N ASN A 45 -13.14 15.05 -17.19
CA ASN A 45 -12.68 14.52 -18.46
C ASN A 45 -12.90 12.99 -18.49
N PRO A 46 -13.72 12.45 -19.43
CA PRO A 46 -13.99 11.01 -19.50
C PRO A 46 -12.76 10.16 -19.86
N ASP A 47 -11.69 10.76 -20.38
CA ASP A 47 -10.45 10.05 -20.70
C ASP A 47 -9.52 9.90 -19.49
N ASP A 48 -9.76 10.64 -18.41
CA ASP A 48 -8.94 10.54 -17.21
C ASP A 48 -9.38 9.33 -16.37
N PRO A 49 -8.43 8.57 -15.80
CA PRO A 49 -8.76 7.46 -14.92
C PRO A 49 -9.33 7.95 -13.59
N ILE A 50 -9.90 7.02 -12.82
CA ILE A 50 -10.18 7.25 -11.41
C ILE A 50 -8.89 7.59 -10.66
N GLY A 51 -8.92 8.66 -9.87
CA GLY A 51 -7.83 9.10 -9.02
C GLY A 51 -8.05 8.68 -7.57
N LEU A 52 -6.96 8.58 -6.82
CA LEU A 52 -6.98 8.51 -5.36
C LEU A 52 -6.28 9.75 -4.83
N ARG A 53 -6.97 10.52 -3.99
CA ARG A 53 -6.40 11.68 -3.32
C ARG A 53 -5.73 11.21 -2.04
N ALA A 54 -4.46 11.58 -1.91
CA ALA A 54 -3.69 11.20 -0.75
C ALA A 54 -4.13 11.95 0.50
N HIS A 55 -4.09 11.30 1.67
CA HIS A 55 -4.45 11.89 2.95
C HIS A 55 -3.29 11.87 3.95
N GLY A 56 -3.22 12.92 4.78
CA GLY A 56 -2.22 13.07 5.83
C GLY A 56 -0.82 13.40 5.30
N MET A 57 0.12 13.60 6.22
CA MET A 57 1.48 14.06 5.90
C MET A 57 2.28 13.07 5.06
N LYS A 58 2.04 11.76 5.24
CA LYS A 58 2.68 10.69 4.47
C LYS A 58 2.01 10.44 3.11
N GLU A 59 0.95 11.18 2.78
CA GLU A 59 0.17 10.97 1.56
C GLU A 59 -0.29 9.52 1.38
N ASN A 60 -0.99 8.97 2.38
CA ASN A 60 -1.52 7.61 2.26
C ASN A 60 -2.65 7.57 1.21
N LEU A 61 -2.58 6.60 0.31
CA LEU A 61 -3.51 6.45 -0.82
C LEU A 61 -4.44 5.24 -0.64
N LEU A 62 -3.90 4.11 -0.18
CA LEU A 62 -4.68 2.88 -0.03
C LEU A 62 -4.13 2.02 1.12
N ASP A 63 -5.02 1.61 2.02
CA ASP A 63 -4.71 0.74 3.15
C ASP A 63 -5.39 -0.62 2.99
N PHE A 64 -4.62 -1.68 3.20
CA PHE A 64 -5.13 -3.06 3.27
C PHE A 64 -5.09 -3.52 4.72
N SER A 65 -6.26 -3.80 5.29
CA SER A 65 -6.42 -4.20 6.69
C SER A 65 -6.96 -5.63 6.82
N ASP A 66 -6.69 -6.27 7.95
CA ASP A 66 -7.25 -7.57 8.29
C ASP A 66 -8.67 -7.49 8.87
N GLN A 67 -9.25 -8.63 9.27
CA GLN A 67 -10.60 -8.71 9.84
C GLN A 67 -10.73 -7.99 11.19
N GLU A 68 -9.63 -7.70 11.87
CA GLU A 68 -9.58 -6.97 13.14
C GLU A 68 -9.35 -5.46 12.90
N ASN A 69 -9.45 -5.00 11.65
CA ASN A 69 -9.14 -3.64 11.20
C ASN A 69 -7.68 -3.21 11.47
N ARG A 70 -6.76 -4.17 11.63
CA ARG A 70 -5.33 -3.84 11.69
C ARG A 70 -4.80 -3.65 10.28
N ARG A 71 -4.25 -2.48 10.02
CA ARG A 71 -3.59 -2.14 8.77
C ARG A 71 -2.34 -3.00 8.58
N ARG A 72 -2.31 -3.78 7.50
CA ARG A 72 -1.22 -4.70 7.15
C ARG A 72 -0.31 -4.10 6.10
N TRP A 73 -0.90 -3.42 5.11
CA TRP A 73 -0.17 -2.75 4.04
C TRP A 73 -0.73 -1.37 3.79
N THR A 74 0.16 -0.46 3.40
CA THR A 74 -0.18 0.91 2.98
C THR A 74 0.57 1.25 1.71
N ILE A 75 -0.15 1.78 0.72
CA ILE A 75 0.43 2.49 -0.42
C ILE A 75 0.38 3.97 -0.10
N SER A 76 1.52 4.66 -0.17
CA SER A 76 1.64 6.08 0.13
C SER A 76 2.54 6.83 -0.86
N GLY A 77 2.29 8.13 -1.04
CA GLY A 77 3.02 9.04 -1.92
C GLY A 77 4.33 9.57 -1.33
N ARG A 78 4.58 9.31 -0.04
CA ARG A 78 5.80 9.74 0.66
C ARG A 78 6.38 8.62 1.51
N CYS A 79 7.67 8.75 1.79
CA CYS A 79 8.39 7.87 2.72
C CYS A 79 8.35 8.41 4.17
N GLU A 80 9.18 7.87 5.06
CA GLU A 80 9.28 8.38 6.44
C GLU A 80 9.81 9.83 6.48
N ASP A 81 10.72 10.17 5.56
CA ASP A 81 11.08 11.56 5.30
C ASP A 81 9.99 12.20 4.43
N GLU A 82 9.11 12.97 5.06
CA GLU A 82 7.98 13.64 4.41
C GLU A 82 8.40 14.65 3.33
N SER A 83 9.67 15.07 3.30
CA SER A 83 10.19 15.91 2.22
C SER A 83 10.39 15.15 0.91
N LYS A 84 10.44 13.81 0.97
CA LYS A 84 10.68 12.94 -0.18
C LYS A 84 9.41 12.28 -0.68
N GLU A 85 9.17 12.47 -1.96
CA GLU A 85 8.01 11.94 -2.69
C GLU A 85 8.40 10.68 -3.46
N GLY A 86 7.46 9.75 -3.58
CA GLY A 86 7.65 8.51 -4.29
C GLY A 86 6.47 7.56 -4.17
N LEU A 87 6.57 6.40 -4.82
CA LEU A 87 5.63 5.31 -4.58
C LEU A 87 6.17 4.42 -3.47
N ASN A 88 5.57 4.49 -2.28
CA ASN A 88 5.95 3.67 -1.14
C ASN A 88 4.90 2.59 -0.87
N VAL A 89 5.37 1.34 -0.77
CA VAL A 89 4.58 0.21 -0.29
C VAL A 89 5.14 -0.21 1.06
N LYS A 90 4.38 0.05 2.13
CA LYS A 90 4.75 -0.26 3.50
C LYS A 90 4.01 -1.51 3.97
N ALA A 91 4.68 -2.31 4.78
CA ALA A 91 4.03 -3.29 5.63
C ALA A 91 4.25 -2.89 7.09
N ASP A 92 3.15 -2.80 7.84
CA ASP A 92 3.13 -2.17 9.16
C ASP A 92 3.69 -0.73 9.06
N GLU A 93 4.84 -0.44 9.70
CA GLU A 93 5.51 0.87 9.66
C GLU A 93 6.81 0.89 8.81
N ASN A 94 7.11 -0.20 8.10
CA ASN A 94 8.36 -0.32 7.36
C ASN A 94 8.13 -0.30 5.84
N SER A 95 8.85 0.59 5.14
CA SER A 95 8.92 0.61 3.68
C SER A 95 9.50 -0.71 3.15
N LYS A 96 8.76 -1.40 2.29
CA LYS A 96 9.16 -2.68 1.67
C LYS A 96 9.63 -2.48 0.24
N LEU A 97 8.96 -1.58 -0.48
CA LEU A 97 9.29 -1.15 -1.83
C LEU A 97 9.11 0.36 -1.88
N TYR A 98 10.13 1.07 -2.35
CA TYR A 98 10.04 2.51 -2.55
C TYR A 98 10.63 2.90 -3.91
N ILE A 99 9.91 3.71 -4.67
CA ILE A 99 10.43 4.33 -5.89
C ILE A 99 10.45 5.84 -5.65
N GLU A 100 11.64 6.43 -5.51
CA GLU A 100 11.78 7.87 -5.31
C GLU A 100 11.38 8.63 -6.59
N ARG A 101 10.48 9.60 -6.46
CA ARG A 101 9.87 10.31 -7.61
C ARG A 101 10.90 11.08 -8.43
N GLU A 102 11.85 11.74 -7.77
CA GLU A 102 12.80 12.63 -8.43
C GLU A 102 13.94 11.86 -9.13
N SER A 103 14.60 10.95 -8.40
CA SER A 103 15.74 10.21 -8.96
C SER A 103 15.33 8.95 -9.74
N GLY A 104 14.13 8.44 -9.52
CA GLY A 104 13.68 7.13 -10.01
C GLY A 104 14.41 5.96 -9.37
N ASN A 105 15.11 6.17 -8.24
CA ASN A 105 15.84 5.10 -7.56
C ASN A 105 14.86 4.14 -6.85
N LEU A 106 15.13 2.85 -6.99
CA LEU A 106 14.35 1.76 -6.42
C LEU A 106 14.99 1.26 -5.11
N GLY A 107 14.26 1.37 -4.01
CA GLY A 107 14.61 0.84 -2.70
C GLY A 107 13.83 -0.43 -2.37
N LEU A 108 14.53 -1.47 -1.93
CA LEU A 108 13.94 -2.69 -1.34
C LEU A 108 14.32 -2.77 0.14
N SER A 109 13.31 -2.79 1.01
CA SER A 109 13.45 -2.65 2.47
C SER A 109 14.20 -1.37 2.93
N THR A 110 14.19 -0.34 2.09
CA THR A 110 14.73 0.99 2.38
C THR A 110 13.92 2.02 1.60
N ASP A 111 13.72 3.19 2.19
CA ASP A 111 13.10 4.35 1.55
C ASP A 111 14.08 5.52 1.32
N GLN A 112 15.36 5.28 1.57
CA GLN A 112 16.45 6.21 1.27
C GLN A 112 17.44 5.57 0.28
N PRO A 113 17.00 5.24 -0.96
CA PRO A 113 17.86 4.60 -1.93
C PRO A 113 18.96 5.55 -2.43
N THR A 114 20.23 5.14 -2.28
CA THR A 114 21.40 5.92 -2.73
C THR A 114 21.98 5.43 -4.06
N ALA A 115 21.38 4.39 -4.63
CA ALA A 115 21.72 3.81 -5.94
C ALA A 115 20.43 3.51 -6.72
N LYS A 116 20.55 3.28 -8.04
CA LYS A 116 19.39 2.98 -8.91
C LYS A 116 18.57 1.79 -8.42
N LEU A 117 19.24 0.78 -7.86
CA LEU A 117 18.65 -0.29 -7.09
C LEU A 117 19.43 -0.37 -5.77
N HIS A 118 18.76 -0.12 -4.65
CA HIS A 118 19.33 -0.23 -3.30
C HIS A 118 18.54 -1.25 -2.50
N ILE A 119 19.21 -2.33 -2.09
CA ILE A 119 18.61 -3.42 -1.33
C ILE A 119 19.24 -3.44 0.06
N ILE A 120 18.44 -3.30 1.12
CA ILE A 120 18.89 -3.50 2.50
C ILE A 120 18.35 -4.83 2.99
N GLN A 121 19.24 -5.79 3.20
CA GLN A 121 18.89 -7.05 3.83
C GLN A 121 18.69 -6.84 5.34
N THR A 122 17.50 -7.19 5.84
CA THR A 122 17.13 -6.98 7.27
C THR A 122 17.00 -8.28 8.07
N SER A 123 17.17 -9.44 7.43
CA SER A 123 17.09 -10.79 8.01
C SER A 123 18.21 -11.68 7.48
N ALA A 124 18.53 -12.79 8.16
CA ALA A 124 19.59 -13.75 7.76
C ALA A 124 19.26 -14.59 6.50
N THR A 125 18.92 -13.92 5.41
CA THR A 125 18.58 -14.46 4.10
C THR A 125 19.44 -13.78 3.04
N ASN A 126 19.60 -14.38 1.86
CA ASN A 126 20.37 -13.76 0.76
C ASN A 126 19.83 -12.35 0.44
N ALA A 127 20.74 -11.39 0.26
CA ALA A 127 20.40 -10.02 -0.08
C ALA A 127 19.91 -9.90 -1.53
N LEU A 128 20.49 -10.70 -2.44
CA LEU A 128 20.07 -10.84 -3.83
C LEU A 128 20.21 -12.30 -4.23
N ARG A 129 19.21 -12.85 -4.91
CA ARG A 129 19.23 -14.20 -5.47
C ARG A 129 18.50 -14.21 -6.81
N ILE A 130 19.13 -14.80 -7.82
CA ILE A 130 18.57 -14.96 -9.17
C ILE A 130 18.58 -16.45 -9.49
N ASP A 131 17.40 -17.06 -9.47
CA ASP A 131 17.18 -18.48 -9.79
C ASP A 131 16.61 -18.65 -11.20
N ASP A 132 16.76 -19.85 -11.76
CA ASP A 132 15.93 -20.34 -12.85
C ASP A 132 14.80 -21.26 -12.31
N GLU A 133 13.87 -21.67 -13.20
CA GLU A 133 12.79 -22.60 -12.84
C GLU A 133 13.30 -24.04 -12.60
N GLY A 134 14.55 -24.34 -12.99
CA GLY A 134 15.14 -25.68 -13.04
C GLY A 134 15.47 -26.29 -11.68
N ASN A 135 15.17 -25.62 -10.56
CA ASN A 135 15.68 -25.96 -9.22
C ASN A 135 17.21 -26.09 -9.21
N ASP A 136 17.91 -25.19 -9.91
CA ASP A 136 19.36 -25.12 -9.79
C ASP A 136 19.76 -24.77 -8.34
N ARG A 137 20.80 -25.43 -7.85
CA ARG A 137 21.42 -25.15 -6.54
C ARG A 137 22.51 -24.09 -6.64
N THR A 138 22.89 -23.71 -7.87
CA THR A 138 23.99 -22.79 -8.16
C THR A 138 23.57 -21.39 -8.68
N PRO A 139 22.59 -20.68 -8.08
CA PRO A 139 22.15 -19.38 -8.56
C PRO A 139 23.23 -18.28 -8.45
N LEU A 140 22.99 -17.14 -9.12
CA LEU A 140 23.72 -15.90 -8.79
C LEU A 140 23.17 -15.38 -7.46
N ILE A 141 24.04 -15.29 -6.45
CA ILE A 141 23.64 -14.87 -5.11
C ILE A 141 24.61 -13.88 -4.48
N VAL A 142 24.04 -13.00 -3.66
CA VAL A 142 24.76 -12.21 -2.65
C VAL A 142 24.24 -12.66 -1.28
N THR A 143 25.11 -13.30 -0.49
CA THR A 143 24.74 -13.84 0.82
C THR A 143 24.59 -12.73 1.86
N SER A 144 24.08 -13.08 3.04
CA SER A 144 23.99 -12.15 4.17
C SER A 144 25.35 -11.65 4.67
N ASP A 145 26.40 -12.43 4.42
CA ASP A 145 27.78 -12.07 4.77
C ASP A 145 28.47 -11.25 3.67
N GLY A 146 27.74 -10.91 2.60
CA GLY A 146 28.23 -10.13 1.47
C GLY A 146 29.11 -10.91 0.48
N GLN A 147 29.14 -12.25 0.58
CA GLN A 147 29.83 -13.09 -0.40
C GLN A 147 29.01 -13.19 -1.68
N VAL A 148 29.70 -13.16 -2.82
CA VAL A 148 29.09 -13.28 -4.14
C VAL A 148 29.33 -14.68 -4.69
N GLY A 149 28.25 -15.42 -4.93
CA GLY A 149 28.27 -16.71 -5.61
C GLY A 149 27.82 -16.59 -7.05
N ILE A 150 28.56 -17.19 -7.97
CA ILE A 150 28.19 -17.38 -9.37
C ILE A 150 28.37 -18.86 -9.66
N GLY A 151 27.29 -19.61 -9.81
CA GLY A 151 27.42 -21.04 -10.05
C GLY A 151 27.83 -21.85 -8.80
N LEU A 152 27.50 -21.40 -7.59
CA LEU A 152 27.87 -22.07 -6.32
C LEU A 152 26.71 -22.11 -5.32
N ASP A 153 26.53 -23.26 -4.66
CA ASP A 153 25.51 -23.46 -3.60
C ASP A 153 25.83 -22.70 -2.30
N SER A 154 27.12 -22.43 -2.03
CA SER A 154 27.62 -21.69 -0.86
C SER A 154 28.99 -21.04 -1.20
N PRO A 155 29.03 -19.73 -1.51
CA PRO A 155 30.26 -18.99 -1.82
C PRO A 155 31.12 -18.63 -0.60
#